data_AF-A0A3C1L7E5-F1
#
_entry.id   AF-A0A3C1L7E5-F1
#
_cell.length_a   1.000
_cell.length_b   1.000
_cell.length_c   1.000
_cell.angle_alpha   90.00
_cell.angle_beta   90.00
_cell.angle_gamma   90.00
#
_symmetry.space_group_name_H-M   'P 1'
#
loop_
_entity.id
_entity.type
_entity.pdbx_description
1 polymer ?
#
loop_
_entity_poly.entity_id
_entity_poly.type
_entity_poly.pdbx_seq_one_letter_code
_entity_poly.pdbx_strand_id
1 'polypeptide(L)'
;MQNTYDAAQVAGAAPLEADDLCVYPQNIFGDFGGIVFMRVKRNAATPVGAAPDQLEIALGDGLLELGYYDVAGSASKPVVDSKNPSLVAVGAVDPPAGNAIGYYSSQGPTFDGRIKPDVSAPAGFNSVTFGQAFSGTSAAAPVAAGIAALLQGAGLAVPGRSTAALVKHFVADLGAPGPDNTFGAGKVLLPAPPAALSTEPGKYVPLSSPTRVFDSRGTPAPGLGVGPYAPGAVIDVAVLAGLPVSPDSVSAVAVNITSTGTPVTG
;
A
#
# COMPACT_ATOMS: atom_id res chain seq x y z
N MET A 1 -12.59 -35.36 -3.73
CA MET A 1 -11.26 -35.86 -3.30
C MET A 1 -10.91 -35.18 -1.98
N GLN A 2 -10.51 -35.94 -0.96
CA GLN A 2 -10.17 -35.40 0.35
C GLN A 2 -8.67 -35.10 0.38
N ASN A 3 -8.31 -33.82 0.29
CA ASN A 3 -6.91 -33.42 0.44
C ASN A 3 -6.57 -33.47 1.93
N THR A 4 -5.51 -34.21 2.26
CA THR A 4 -5.04 -34.39 3.64
C THR A 4 -3.63 -33.81 3.71
N TYR A 5 -3.44 -32.79 4.54
CA TYR A 5 -2.17 -32.11 4.74
C TYR A 5 -1.72 -32.36 6.19
N ASP A 6 -0.80 -33.31 6.39
CA ASP A 6 -0.47 -33.85 7.72
C ASP A 6 0.91 -33.39 8.26
N ALA A 7 1.58 -32.41 7.63
CA ALA A 7 2.89 -31.95 8.08
C ALA A 7 2.79 -31.13 9.39
N ALA A 8 3.64 -31.45 10.37
CA ALA A 8 3.64 -30.81 11.68
C ALA A 8 4.19 -29.36 11.59
N GLN A 9 3.32 -28.38 11.81
CA GLN A 9 3.67 -26.94 11.81
C GLN A 9 4.58 -26.53 12.99
N VAL A 10 4.56 -27.30 14.08
CA VAL A 10 5.34 -27.07 15.31
C VAL A 10 6.86 -27.15 15.11
N ALA A 11 7.33 -27.74 14.00
CA ALA A 11 8.75 -27.90 13.68
C ALA A 11 9.33 -26.76 12.82
N GLY A 12 8.59 -25.65 12.65
CA GLY A 12 8.97 -24.58 11.72
C GLY A 12 8.80 -24.99 10.26
N ALA A 13 7.88 -25.93 9.98
CA ALA A 13 7.47 -26.23 8.62
C ALA A 13 6.90 -24.95 7.99
N ALA A 14 7.06 -24.81 6.67
CA ALA A 14 6.38 -23.74 5.95
C ALA A 14 4.86 -23.78 6.27
N PRO A 15 4.17 -22.62 6.28
CA PRO A 15 2.71 -22.60 6.34
C PRO A 15 2.14 -23.63 5.37
N LEU A 16 1.02 -24.27 5.72
CA LEU A 16 0.31 -25.17 4.82
C LEU A 16 -0.27 -24.36 3.66
N GLU A 17 0.59 -23.89 2.76
CA GLU A 17 0.20 -23.33 1.48
C GLU A 17 -0.13 -24.52 0.59
N ALA A 18 -1.41 -24.64 0.24
CA ALA A 18 -1.80 -25.50 -0.86
C ALA A 18 -1.30 -24.82 -2.15
N ASP A 19 -0.09 -25.17 -2.59
CA ASP A 19 0.49 -24.72 -3.87
C ASP A 19 -0.56 -24.87 -4.98
N ASP A 20 -1.06 -23.74 -5.48
CA ASP A 20 -1.85 -23.57 -6.71
C ASP A 20 -2.89 -24.66 -7.03
N LEU A 21 -3.60 -25.17 -6.02
CA LEU A 21 -4.80 -25.97 -6.26
C LEU A 21 -5.94 -25.03 -6.66
N CYS A 22 -5.90 -24.60 -7.91
CA CYS A 22 -7.05 -24.05 -8.62
C CYS A 22 -8.07 -25.18 -8.81
N VAL A 23 -8.92 -25.40 -7.80
CA VAL A 23 -10.03 -26.34 -7.88
C VAL A 23 -11.17 -25.71 -8.67
N TYR A 24 -10.92 -25.36 -9.93
CA TYR A 24 -11.96 -25.15 -10.91
C TYR A 24 -12.14 -26.46 -11.69
N PRO A 25 -13.06 -27.35 -11.29
CA PRO A 25 -13.58 -28.25 -12.28
C PRO A 25 -14.43 -27.39 -13.22
N GLN A 26 -14.18 -27.50 -14.51
CA GLN A 26 -15.25 -27.37 -15.47
C GLN A 26 -16.31 -28.43 -15.14
N ASN A 27 -17.18 -28.20 -14.16
CA ASN A 27 -18.60 -28.50 -14.27
C ASN A 27 -19.39 -27.76 -13.20
N ILE A 28 -20.62 -27.47 -13.58
CA ILE A 28 -21.68 -26.95 -12.75
C ILE A 28 -21.96 -28.00 -11.66
N PHE A 29 -21.42 -27.77 -10.46
CA PHE A 29 -21.75 -28.46 -9.22
C PHE A 29 -21.59 -30.00 -9.22
N GLY A 30 -20.35 -30.50 -9.07
CA GLY A 30 -20.12 -31.91 -8.70
C GLY A 30 -20.88 -32.34 -7.44
N ASP A 31 -20.81 -33.62 -7.05
CA ASP A 31 -21.49 -34.15 -5.85
C ASP A 31 -21.33 -33.21 -4.65
N PHE A 32 -22.44 -32.89 -3.97
CA PHE A 32 -22.56 -31.86 -2.93
C PHE A 32 -22.52 -30.39 -3.39
N GLY A 33 -22.92 -30.07 -4.62
CA GLY A 33 -23.04 -28.67 -5.01
C GLY A 33 -21.69 -27.98 -5.24
N GLY A 34 -20.64 -28.74 -5.60
CA GLY A 34 -19.28 -28.22 -5.73
C GLY A 34 -18.59 -27.82 -4.41
N ILE A 35 -19.17 -28.17 -3.25
CA ILE A 35 -18.62 -27.86 -1.94
C ILE A 35 -17.40 -28.74 -1.65
N VAL A 36 -16.27 -28.11 -1.31
CA VAL A 36 -15.06 -28.79 -0.83
C VAL A 36 -15.03 -28.72 0.70
N PHE A 37 -14.78 -29.87 1.35
CA PHE A 37 -14.61 -29.95 2.79
C PHE A 37 -13.12 -30.00 3.14
N MET A 38 -12.64 -29.03 3.93
CA MET A 38 -11.34 -29.09 4.58
C MET A 38 -11.51 -29.72 5.96
N ARG A 39 -10.75 -30.80 6.25
CA ARG A 39 -10.70 -31.39 7.59
C ARG A 39 -9.37 -31.05 8.23
N VAL A 40 -9.40 -30.19 9.25
CA VAL A 40 -8.25 -29.90 10.10
C VAL A 40 -8.24 -30.89 11.26
N LYS A 41 -7.16 -31.67 11.40
CA LYS A 41 -7.00 -32.62 12.51
C LYS A 41 -5.73 -32.29 13.29
N ARG A 42 -5.88 -31.98 14.58
CA ARG A 42 -4.75 -31.88 15.50
C ARG A 42 -4.06 -33.24 15.60
N ASN A 43 -2.74 -33.29 15.45
CA ASN A 43 -1.98 -34.49 15.78
C ASN A 43 -2.16 -34.80 17.28
N ALA A 44 -2.54 -36.03 17.60
CA ALA A 44 -2.81 -36.46 18.98
C ALA A 44 -1.56 -36.39 19.88
N ALA A 45 -0.37 -36.45 19.28
CA ALA A 45 0.90 -36.32 19.99
C ALA A 45 1.34 -34.86 20.23
N THR A 46 0.70 -33.86 19.60
CA THR A 46 1.01 -32.45 19.82
C THR A 46 0.51 -32.03 21.21
N PRO A 47 1.40 -31.59 22.13
CA PRO A 47 0.99 -31.05 23.42
C PRO A 47 0.07 -29.85 23.22
N VAL A 48 -1.04 -29.79 23.95
CA VAL A 48 -1.89 -28.60 23.96
C VAL A 48 -1.17 -27.54 24.79
N GLY A 49 -0.52 -26.59 24.12
CA GLY A 49 0.05 -25.41 24.75
C GLY A 49 -1.03 -24.44 25.24
N ALA A 50 -0.64 -23.46 26.05
CA ALA A 50 -1.53 -22.37 26.48
C ALA A 50 -1.87 -21.40 25.34
N ALA A 51 -1.05 -21.36 24.28
CA ALA A 51 -1.30 -20.57 23.07
C ALA A 51 -1.97 -21.47 22.00
N PRO A 52 -3.11 -21.06 21.44
CA PRO A 52 -3.77 -21.79 20.35
C PRO A 52 -2.94 -21.73 19.06
N ASP A 53 -2.95 -22.81 18.28
CA ASP A 53 -2.47 -22.78 16.89
C ASP A 53 -3.41 -21.90 16.05
N GLN A 54 -2.86 -20.92 15.33
CA GLN A 54 -3.60 -20.16 14.32
C GLN A 54 -3.41 -20.80 12.95
N LEU A 55 -4.52 -21.11 12.28
CA LEU A 55 -4.54 -21.58 10.89
C LEU A 55 -5.03 -20.45 10.00
N GLU A 56 -4.26 -20.15 8.97
CA GLU A 56 -4.66 -19.22 7.93
C GLU A 56 -5.21 -19.98 6.72
N ILE A 57 -6.43 -19.67 6.31
CA ILE A 57 -7.06 -20.30 5.15
C ILE A 57 -7.50 -19.19 4.20
N ALA A 58 -6.77 -19.05 3.10
CA ALA A 58 -7.22 -18.22 1.99
C ALA A 58 -8.26 -18.99 1.17
N LEU A 59 -9.46 -18.43 1.07
CA LEU A 59 -10.51 -18.92 0.20
C LEU A 59 -10.65 -17.94 -0.99
N GLY A 60 -11.10 -18.47 -2.12
CA GLY A 60 -11.54 -17.67 -3.25
C GLY A 60 -12.94 -18.10 -3.60
N ASP A 61 -13.94 -17.33 -3.15
CA ASP A 61 -15.38 -17.51 -3.41
C ASP A 61 -15.94 -18.84 -2.85
N GLY A 62 -16.66 -18.79 -1.72
CA GLY A 62 -17.25 -19.99 -1.11
C GLY A 62 -18.14 -19.77 0.11
N LEU A 63 -18.87 -20.83 0.52
CA LEU A 63 -19.84 -20.77 1.63
C LEU A 63 -19.22 -20.39 2.99
N LEU A 64 -17.93 -20.64 3.20
CA LEU A 64 -17.22 -20.19 4.39
C LEU A 64 -17.09 -18.64 4.45
N GLU A 65 -16.90 -17.97 3.31
CA GLU A 65 -16.84 -16.51 3.23
C GLU A 65 -18.21 -15.85 3.47
N LEU A 66 -19.33 -16.54 3.22
CA LEU A 66 -20.67 -15.95 3.34
C LEU A 66 -21.20 -15.83 4.77
N GLY A 67 -20.56 -16.47 5.75
CA GLY A 67 -21.06 -16.46 7.15
C GLY A 67 -20.03 -16.60 8.26
N TYR A 68 -18.76 -16.87 7.94
CA TYR A 68 -17.70 -17.11 8.93
C TYR A 68 -16.40 -16.40 8.55
N TYR A 69 -16.47 -15.09 8.33
CA TYR A 69 -15.28 -14.26 8.09
C TYR A 69 -15.05 -13.29 9.25
N ASP A 70 -13.77 -12.98 9.50
CA ASP A 70 -13.35 -11.82 10.27
C ASP A 70 -12.69 -10.85 9.28
N VAL A 71 -12.99 -9.57 9.43
CA VAL A 71 -12.38 -8.53 8.62
C VAL A 71 -10.96 -8.27 9.10
N ALA A 72 -10.73 -8.31 10.42
CA ALA A 72 -9.40 -8.16 11.00
C ALA A 72 -8.55 -9.40 10.65
N GLY A 73 -7.35 -9.16 10.12
CA GLY A 73 -6.44 -10.24 9.73
C GLY A 73 -6.77 -10.91 8.38
N SER A 74 -7.77 -10.42 7.64
CA SER A 74 -8.15 -11.00 6.33
C SER A 74 -7.22 -10.61 5.18
N ALA A 75 -6.30 -9.67 5.39
CA ALA A 75 -5.28 -9.24 4.43
C ALA A 75 -4.03 -10.16 4.48
N SER A 76 -4.22 -11.45 4.70
CA SER A 76 -3.16 -12.39 5.03
C SER A 76 -2.69 -13.25 3.84
N LYS A 77 -3.39 -13.19 2.68
CA LYS A 77 -3.00 -13.87 1.43
C LYS A 77 -1.49 -13.75 1.16
N PRO A 78 -0.77 -14.80 0.71
CA PRO A 78 0.71 -14.82 0.67
C PRO A 78 1.36 -13.62 -0.02
N VAL A 79 0.75 -13.12 -1.10
CA VAL A 79 1.23 -11.92 -1.81
C VAL A 79 1.14 -10.65 -0.96
N VAL A 80 0.10 -10.51 -0.14
CA VAL A 80 -0.11 -9.38 0.77
C VAL A 80 0.76 -9.52 2.02
N ASP A 81 0.99 -10.75 2.50
CA ASP A 81 1.95 -11.03 3.57
C ASP A 81 3.42 -10.90 3.13
N SER A 82 3.69 -10.63 1.85
CA SER A 82 5.05 -10.37 1.37
C SER A 82 5.72 -9.21 2.12
N LYS A 83 7.01 -9.41 2.47
CA LYS A 83 7.89 -8.37 3.02
C LYS A 83 8.62 -7.57 1.94
N ASN A 84 8.33 -7.83 0.66
CA ASN A 84 8.97 -7.12 -0.44
C ASN A 84 8.61 -5.63 -0.39
N PRO A 85 9.58 -4.73 -0.18
CA PRO A 85 9.32 -3.29 -0.07
C PRO A 85 8.85 -2.64 -1.38
N SER A 86 9.02 -3.34 -2.51
CA SER A 86 8.54 -2.92 -3.83
C SER A 86 7.10 -3.32 -4.09
N LEU A 87 6.52 -4.18 -3.25
CA LEU A 87 5.12 -4.57 -3.35
C LEU A 87 4.22 -3.55 -2.64
N VAL A 88 3.09 -3.25 -3.28
CA VAL A 88 2.04 -2.39 -2.75
C VAL A 88 0.73 -3.18 -2.77
N ALA A 89 0.28 -3.61 -1.59
CA ALA A 89 -1.04 -4.18 -1.39
C ALA A 89 -2.07 -3.05 -1.33
N VAL A 90 -3.16 -3.20 -2.07
CA VAL A 90 -4.13 -2.13 -2.30
C VAL A 90 -5.51 -2.55 -1.80
N GLY A 91 -6.04 -1.82 -0.80
CA GLY A 91 -7.43 -1.91 -0.36
C GLY A 91 -8.37 -1.12 -1.26
N ALA A 92 -9.69 -1.28 -1.06
CA ALA A 92 -10.70 -0.65 -1.89
C ALA A 92 -11.55 0.36 -1.11
N VAL A 93 -11.54 1.62 -1.55
CA VAL A 93 -12.52 2.64 -1.17
C VAL A 93 -13.68 2.59 -2.15
N ASP A 94 -14.89 2.32 -1.66
CA ASP A 94 -16.09 2.13 -2.48
C ASP A 94 -17.27 2.83 -1.77
N PRO A 95 -17.97 3.79 -2.40
CA PRO A 95 -17.89 4.20 -3.82
C PRO A 95 -16.63 5.00 -4.19
N PRO A 96 -16.31 5.17 -5.50
CA PRO A 96 -15.06 5.78 -5.94
C PRO A 96 -14.81 7.20 -5.41
N ALA A 97 -15.88 7.99 -5.30
CA ALA A 97 -15.84 9.36 -4.77
C ALA A 97 -15.98 9.42 -3.24
N GLY A 98 -16.16 8.26 -2.59
CA GLY A 98 -16.36 8.15 -1.16
C GLY A 98 -15.06 8.14 -0.36
N ASN A 99 -15.23 8.00 0.95
CA ASN A 99 -14.17 7.84 1.95
C ASN A 99 -14.40 6.60 2.82
N ALA A 100 -15.32 5.72 2.42
CA ALA A 100 -15.62 4.49 3.14
C ALA A 100 -14.82 3.33 2.53
N ILE A 101 -14.28 2.47 3.38
CA ILE A 101 -13.70 1.20 2.92
C ILE A 101 -14.84 0.31 2.41
N GLY A 102 -14.63 -0.38 1.28
CA GLY A 102 -15.58 -1.37 0.78
C GLY A 102 -15.71 -2.51 1.78
N TYR A 103 -16.94 -2.99 2.03
CA TYR A 103 -17.20 -4.07 3.00
C TYR A 103 -16.44 -5.37 2.66
N TYR A 104 -16.09 -5.56 1.39
CA TYR A 104 -15.34 -6.70 0.86
C TYR A 104 -13.82 -6.52 0.91
N SER A 105 -13.32 -5.32 1.27
CA SER A 105 -11.89 -5.04 1.28
C SER A 105 -11.26 -5.72 2.48
N SER A 106 -10.31 -6.61 2.23
CA SER A 106 -9.51 -7.23 3.28
C SER A 106 -8.76 -6.17 4.11
N GLN A 107 -8.64 -6.43 5.41
CA GLN A 107 -7.99 -5.54 6.37
C GLN A 107 -6.91 -6.30 7.14
N GLY A 108 -5.90 -5.55 7.55
CA GLY A 108 -4.80 -6.08 8.36
C GLY A 108 -5.22 -6.41 9.80
N PRO A 109 -4.24 -6.68 10.67
CA PRO A 109 -2.82 -6.78 10.34
C PRO A 109 -2.51 -8.04 9.51
N THR A 110 -1.30 -8.15 8.99
CA THR A 110 -0.76 -9.45 8.57
C THR A 110 -0.57 -10.38 9.78
N PHE A 111 -0.26 -11.66 9.54
CA PHE A 111 0.03 -12.63 10.59
C PHE A 111 1.13 -12.16 11.56
N ASP A 112 2.17 -11.50 11.05
CA ASP A 112 3.26 -10.95 11.86
C ASP A 112 3.02 -9.52 12.38
N GLY A 113 1.77 -9.05 12.33
CA GLY A 113 1.35 -7.79 12.94
C GLY A 113 1.62 -6.53 12.12
N ARG A 114 2.03 -6.64 10.85
CA ARG A 114 2.27 -5.47 9.99
C ARG A 114 0.94 -4.88 9.51
N ILE A 115 0.96 -3.57 9.29
CA ILE A 115 -0.17 -2.86 8.70
C ILE A 115 -0.32 -3.23 7.24
N LYS A 116 -1.52 -3.71 6.90
CA LYS A 116 -2.00 -3.91 5.53
C LYS A 116 -3.47 -3.48 5.43
N PRO A 117 -3.97 -3.08 4.24
CA PRO A 117 -3.23 -2.88 2.99
C PRO A 117 -2.14 -1.79 3.13
N ASP A 118 -1.22 -1.66 2.16
CA ASP A 118 -0.23 -0.56 2.24
C ASP A 118 -0.91 0.79 1.99
N VAL A 119 -1.89 0.81 1.09
CA VAL A 119 -2.74 1.96 0.75
C VAL A 119 -4.11 1.45 0.34
N SER A 120 -5.10 2.32 0.28
CA SER A 120 -6.38 2.05 -0.37
C SER A 120 -6.53 2.89 -1.64
N ALA A 121 -7.31 2.43 -2.59
CA ALA A 121 -7.62 3.18 -3.80
C ALA A 121 -9.11 3.12 -4.14
N PRO A 122 -9.65 4.13 -4.84
CA PRO A 122 -11.02 4.10 -5.35
C PRO A 122 -11.34 2.82 -6.14
N ALA A 123 -12.51 2.24 -5.90
CA ALA A 123 -13.10 1.10 -6.60
C ALA A 123 -14.58 1.39 -6.88
N GLY A 124 -15.22 0.58 -7.73
CA GLY A 124 -16.64 0.76 -8.08
C GLY A 124 -16.86 1.70 -9.26
N PHE A 125 -15.85 1.92 -10.12
CA PHE A 125 -16.00 2.72 -11.33
C PHE A 125 -16.86 2.00 -12.35
N ASN A 126 -17.62 2.75 -13.16
CA ASN A 126 -18.29 2.19 -14.33
C ASN A 126 -17.26 1.62 -15.29
N SER A 127 -17.30 0.30 -15.48
CA SER A 127 -16.43 -0.41 -16.42
C SER A 127 -17.11 -0.48 -17.77
N VAL A 128 -16.40 -0.03 -18.81
CA VAL A 128 -16.86 -0.20 -20.21
C VAL A 128 -16.90 -1.69 -20.58
N THR A 129 -15.93 -2.47 -20.10
CA THR A 129 -15.83 -3.91 -20.39
C THR A 129 -16.97 -4.71 -19.78
N PHE A 130 -17.36 -4.40 -18.55
CA PHE A 130 -18.45 -5.11 -17.85
C PHE A 130 -19.82 -4.46 -18.08
N GLY A 131 -19.89 -3.24 -18.62
CA GLY A 131 -21.12 -2.48 -18.79
C GLY A 131 -21.78 -2.03 -17.47
N GLN A 132 -21.08 -2.15 -16.35
CA GLN A 132 -21.56 -1.85 -15.00
C GLN A 132 -20.41 -1.45 -14.07
N ALA A 133 -20.73 -1.03 -12.83
CA ALA A 133 -19.73 -0.75 -11.82
C ALA A 133 -18.85 -1.98 -11.54
N PHE A 134 -17.53 -1.79 -11.54
CA PHE A 134 -16.55 -2.80 -11.18
C PHE A 134 -16.00 -2.49 -9.79
N SER A 135 -16.58 -3.15 -8.79
CA SER A 135 -16.16 -3.10 -7.39
C SER A 135 -15.18 -4.24 -7.08
N GLY A 136 -14.31 -4.03 -6.11
CA GLY A 136 -13.29 -5.00 -5.70
C GLY A 136 -11.92 -4.36 -5.52
N THR A 137 -11.06 -4.98 -4.71
CA THR A 137 -9.63 -4.64 -4.66
C THR A 137 -8.96 -4.85 -6.02
N SER A 138 -9.48 -5.75 -6.86
CA SER A 138 -9.12 -5.90 -8.28
C SER A 138 -9.38 -4.63 -9.10
N ALA A 139 -10.37 -3.81 -8.75
CA ALA A 139 -10.65 -2.53 -9.38
C ALA A 139 -9.80 -1.39 -8.79
N ALA A 140 -9.46 -1.48 -7.50
CA ALA A 140 -8.59 -0.53 -6.81
C ALA A 140 -7.11 -0.65 -7.24
N ALA A 141 -6.61 -1.89 -7.40
CA ALA A 141 -5.23 -2.17 -7.78
C ALA A 141 -4.76 -1.44 -9.05
N PRO A 142 -5.49 -1.43 -10.19
CA PRO A 142 -5.08 -0.68 -11.37
C PRO A 142 -5.09 0.83 -11.17
N VAL A 143 -5.86 1.38 -10.23
CA VAL A 143 -5.81 2.83 -9.90
C VAL A 143 -4.48 3.19 -9.26
N ALA A 144 -4.05 2.42 -8.25
CA ALA A 144 -2.73 2.60 -7.65
C ALA A 144 -1.59 2.34 -8.66
N ALA A 145 -1.75 1.36 -9.55
CA ALA A 145 -0.79 1.11 -10.63
C ALA A 145 -0.74 2.27 -11.64
N GLY A 146 -1.87 2.92 -11.94
CA GLY A 146 -1.92 4.12 -12.77
C GLY A 146 -1.16 5.29 -12.15
N ILE A 147 -1.31 5.50 -10.84
CA ILE A 147 -0.52 6.49 -10.09
C ILE A 147 0.97 6.14 -10.16
N ALA A 148 1.34 4.88 -9.95
CA ALA A 148 2.72 4.41 -10.09
C ALA A 148 3.29 4.70 -11.49
N ALA A 149 2.49 4.49 -12.55
CA ALA A 149 2.89 4.79 -13.92
C ALA A 149 3.07 6.29 -14.17
N LEU A 150 2.19 7.14 -13.62
CA LEU A 150 2.33 8.60 -13.71
C LEU A 150 3.61 9.10 -13.01
N LEU A 151 3.90 8.59 -11.82
CA LEU A 151 5.12 8.92 -11.08
C LEU A 151 6.39 8.53 -11.85
N GLN A 152 6.39 7.35 -12.48
CA GLN A 152 7.50 6.89 -13.32
C GLN A 152 7.62 7.70 -14.61
N GLY A 153 6.50 7.98 -15.28
CA GLY A 153 6.46 8.77 -16.51
C GLY A 153 6.94 10.21 -16.30
N ALA A 154 6.70 10.78 -15.11
CA ALA A 154 7.22 12.07 -14.70
C ALA A 154 8.71 12.04 -14.29
N GLY A 155 9.35 10.86 -14.26
CA GLY A 155 10.74 10.69 -13.83
C GLY A 155 10.95 10.87 -12.32
N LEU A 156 9.88 10.81 -11.51
CA LEU A 156 9.95 11.02 -10.06
C LEU A 156 10.42 9.79 -9.28
N ALA A 157 10.28 8.59 -9.88
CA ALA A 157 10.79 7.35 -9.32
C ALA A 157 11.19 6.36 -10.41
N VAL A 158 12.18 5.52 -10.10
CA VAL A 158 12.46 4.30 -10.85
C VAL A 158 11.58 3.15 -10.37
N PRO A 159 11.29 2.14 -11.22
CA PRO A 159 10.54 0.95 -10.82
C PRO A 159 11.10 0.27 -9.56
N GLY A 160 10.22 -0.29 -8.74
CA GLY A 160 10.57 -0.98 -7.49
C GLY A 160 10.32 -0.12 -6.26
N ARG A 161 11.26 -0.14 -5.31
CA ARG A 161 11.10 0.45 -3.97
C ARG A 161 10.78 1.95 -3.99
N SER A 162 11.38 2.75 -4.86
CA SER A 162 11.10 4.20 -4.94
C SER A 162 9.68 4.50 -5.40
N THR A 163 9.19 3.78 -6.41
CA THR A 163 7.79 3.90 -6.85
C THR A 163 6.85 3.49 -5.73
N ALA A 164 7.10 2.34 -5.09
CA ALA A 164 6.26 1.86 -3.99
C ALA A 164 6.21 2.86 -2.83
N ALA A 165 7.34 3.48 -2.49
CA ALA A 165 7.40 4.51 -1.45
C ALA A 165 6.59 5.75 -1.82
N LEU A 166 6.71 6.26 -3.06
CA LEU A 166 5.94 7.43 -3.49
C LEU A 166 4.43 7.15 -3.57
N VAL A 167 4.02 5.95 -3.99
CA VAL A 167 2.60 5.57 -3.96
C VAL A 167 2.04 5.55 -2.54
N LYS A 168 2.81 5.05 -1.55
CA LYS A 168 2.42 5.05 -0.13
C LYS A 168 2.43 6.43 0.51
N HIS A 169 3.14 7.38 -0.11
CA HIS A 169 3.28 8.74 0.38
C HIS A 169 2.18 9.67 -0.14
N PHE A 170 1.81 9.55 -1.43
CA PHE A 170 0.74 10.36 -2.02
C PHE A 170 -0.64 9.77 -1.70
N VAL A 171 -1.09 10.04 -0.48
CA VAL A 171 -2.35 9.56 0.08
C VAL A 171 -3.11 10.66 0.81
N ALA A 172 -4.43 10.56 0.81
CA ALA A 172 -5.28 11.21 1.79
C ALA A 172 -5.51 10.24 2.96
N ASP A 173 -5.08 10.64 4.16
CA ASP A 173 -5.29 9.86 5.37
C ASP A 173 -6.81 9.70 5.66
N LEU A 174 -7.24 8.47 5.89
CA LEU A 174 -8.63 8.09 6.14
C LEU A 174 -8.65 7.09 7.29
N GLY A 175 -9.68 7.16 8.14
CA GLY A 175 -9.79 6.29 9.29
C GLY A 175 -9.15 6.90 10.53
N ALA A 176 -8.34 6.12 11.24
CA ALA A 176 -7.59 6.64 12.38
C ALA A 176 -6.41 7.49 11.89
N PRO A 177 -6.03 8.59 12.56
CA PRO A 177 -4.89 9.38 12.12
C PRO A 177 -3.60 8.54 12.02
N GLY A 178 -2.95 8.61 10.86
CA GLY A 178 -1.78 7.82 10.52
C GLY A 178 -2.10 6.42 9.98
N PRO A 179 -1.08 5.60 9.68
CA PRO A 179 -1.32 4.30 9.07
C PRO A 179 -2.17 3.37 9.95
N ASP A 180 -3.17 2.73 9.36
CA ASP A 180 -4.07 1.79 10.03
C ASP A 180 -4.38 0.53 9.22
N ASN A 181 -4.93 -0.49 9.87
CA ASN A 181 -5.23 -1.78 9.24
C ASN A 181 -6.42 -1.75 8.28
N THR A 182 -7.13 -0.63 8.17
CA THR A 182 -8.32 -0.49 7.31
C THR A 182 -7.94 0.19 5.98
N PHE A 183 -7.23 1.31 6.03
CA PHE A 183 -6.87 2.13 4.87
C PHE A 183 -5.37 2.09 4.52
N GLY A 184 -4.55 1.40 5.31
CA GLY A 184 -3.11 1.45 5.17
C GLY A 184 -2.60 2.85 5.51
N ALA A 185 -1.71 3.40 4.68
CA ALA A 185 -1.30 4.80 4.80
C ALA A 185 -2.41 5.79 4.42
N GLY A 186 -3.48 5.35 3.74
CA GLY A 186 -4.59 6.19 3.30
C GLY A 186 -5.03 5.91 1.86
N LYS A 187 -5.98 6.72 1.38
CA LYS A 187 -6.48 6.65 0.00
C LYS A 187 -5.51 7.32 -0.96
N VAL A 188 -4.96 6.59 -1.94
CA VAL A 188 -4.04 7.14 -2.94
C VAL A 188 -4.63 8.36 -3.63
N LEU A 189 -3.86 9.45 -3.65
CA LEU A 189 -4.26 10.73 -4.19
C LEU A 189 -3.02 11.51 -4.61
N LEU A 190 -2.85 11.69 -5.92
CA LEU A 190 -1.86 12.63 -6.43
C LEU A 190 -2.30 14.06 -6.14
N PRO A 191 -1.35 15.00 -5.92
CA PRO A 191 -1.67 16.40 -5.81
C PRO A 191 -2.34 16.90 -7.10
N ALA A 192 -3.11 17.98 -6.97
CA ALA A 192 -3.69 18.65 -8.13
C ALA A 192 -2.57 18.95 -9.16
N PRO A 193 -2.85 18.78 -10.47
CA PRO A 193 -1.91 19.20 -11.49
C PRO A 193 -1.49 20.65 -11.24
N PRO A 194 -0.22 21.01 -11.53
CA PRO A 194 0.19 22.40 -11.46
C PRO A 194 -0.78 23.26 -12.27
N ALA A 195 -1.17 24.42 -11.73
CA ALA A 195 -1.89 25.40 -12.54
C ALA A 195 -1.08 25.68 -13.82
N ALA A 196 -1.80 25.96 -14.92
CA ALA A 196 -1.15 26.31 -16.17
C ALA A 196 -0.09 27.39 -15.90
N LEU A 197 1.14 27.16 -16.35
CA LEU A 197 2.19 28.14 -16.23
C LEU A 197 1.70 29.44 -16.90
N SER A 198 1.91 30.57 -16.23
CA SER A 198 1.61 31.86 -16.83
C SER A 198 2.27 31.94 -18.21
N THR A 199 1.49 32.29 -19.23
CA THR A 199 2.01 32.55 -20.57
C THR A 199 2.70 33.91 -20.66
N GLU A 200 2.61 34.71 -19.59
CA GLU A 200 3.41 35.92 -19.47
C GLU A 200 4.88 35.53 -19.52
N PRO A 201 5.67 36.08 -20.47
CA PRO A 201 7.08 35.76 -20.54
C PRO A 201 7.71 36.08 -19.19
N GLY A 202 8.34 35.07 -18.58
CA GLY A 202 9.05 35.23 -17.33
C GLY A 202 10.06 36.38 -17.49
N LYS A 203 9.76 37.52 -16.89
CA LYS A 203 10.71 38.63 -16.87
C LYS A 203 11.71 38.32 -15.79
N TYR A 204 12.96 38.08 -16.19
CA TYR A 204 14.07 38.08 -15.24
C TYR A 204 14.10 39.46 -14.57
N VAL A 205 13.73 39.50 -13.30
CA VAL A 205 13.94 40.65 -12.43
C VAL A 205 15.22 40.37 -11.67
N PRO A 206 16.37 40.94 -12.07
CA PRO A 206 17.59 40.79 -11.30
C PRO A 206 17.35 41.33 -9.90
N LEU A 207 17.39 40.44 -8.91
CA LEU A 207 17.57 40.85 -7.53
C LEU A 207 19.02 41.34 -7.40
N SER A 208 19.21 42.46 -6.70
CA SER A 208 20.55 43.03 -6.44
C SER A 208 21.47 42.06 -5.69
N SER A 209 20.89 41.05 -5.02
CA SER A 209 21.60 39.87 -4.52
C SER A 209 20.59 38.74 -4.25
N PRO A 210 20.87 37.46 -4.59
CA PRO A 210 20.11 36.36 -4.02
C PRO A 210 20.31 36.37 -2.49
N THR A 211 19.24 36.58 -1.73
CA THR A 211 19.31 36.55 -0.27
C THR A 211 19.13 35.12 0.20
N ARG A 212 20.16 34.57 0.88
CA ARG A 212 20.02 33.29 1.59
C ARG A 212 19.10 33.52 2.79
N VAL A 213 17.86 33.12 2.67
CA VAL A 213 16.85 33.23 3.74
C VAL A 213 16.90 32.06 4.73
N PHE A 214 17.60 30.97 4.37
CA PHE A 214 17.77 29.79 5.20
C PHE A 214 19.09 29.05 4.92
N ASP A 215 19.75 28.54 5.96
CA ASP A 215 21.00 27.78 5.87
C ASP A 215 20.96 26.57 6.81
N SER A 216 20.78 25.37 6.25
CA SER A 216 20.68 24.15 7.05
C SER A 216 22.01 23.53 7.45
N ARG A 217 23.16 24.13 7.08
CA ARG A 217 24.49 23.55 7.35
C ARG A 217 24.83 23.46 8.84
N GLY A 218 24.20 24.28 9.69
CA GLY A 218 24.35 24.24 11.15
C GLY A 218 23.09 23.84 11.91
N THR A 219 21.93 23.74 11.25
CA THR A 219 20.65 23.36 11.85
C THR A 219 19.77 22.73 10.77
N PRO A 220 19.27 21.50 10.93
CA PRO A 220 18.52 20.84 9.86
C PRO A 220 17.26 21.63 9.47
N ALA A 221 16.84 21.53 8.19
CA ALA A 221 15.62 22.21 7.75
C ALA A 221 14.41 21.64 8.49
N PRO A 222 13.35 22.43 8.76
CA PRO A 222 12.09 21.87 9.24
C PRO A 222 11.63 20.73 8.32
N GLY A 223 11.44 19.54 8.89
CA GLY A 223 11.11 18.30 8.16
C GLY A 223 12.32 17.51 7.62
N LEU A 224 13.46 18.16 7.39
CA LEU A 224 14.71 17.52 6.98
C LEU A 224 15.61 17.34 8.21
N GLY A 225 15.47 16.22 8.94
CA GLY A 225 16.37 15.87 10.06
C GLY A 225 17.84 15.64 9.65
N VAL A 226 18.68 15.26 10.63
CA VAL A 226 20.00 14.67 10.33
C VAL A 226 19.78 13.18 10.09
N GLY A 227 20.28 12.65 8.96
CA GLY A 227 20.22 11.22 8.65
C GLY A 227 20.95 10.32 9.66
N PRO A 228 20.99 8.99 9.44
CA PRO A 228 20.67 8.30 8.19
C PRO A 228 19.17 8.11 7.96
N TYR A 229 18.78 8.03 6.69
CA TYR A 229 17.42 7.68 6.26
C TYR A 229 17.38 6.25 5.74
N ALA A 230 16.28 5.54 6.01
CA ALA A 230 16.06 4.22 5.43
C ALA A 230 15.99 4.34 3.90
N PRO A 231 16.50 3.35 3.13
CA PRO A 231 16.40 3.44 1.69
C PRO A 231 14.94 3.44 1.25
N GLY A 232 14.58 4.37 0.36
CA GLY A 232 13.20 4.61 -0.07
C GLY A 232 12.40 5.54 0.84
N ALA A 233 13.00 6.13 1.88
CA ALA A 233 12.34 7.18 2.65
C ALA A 233 11.98 8.38 1.76
N VAL A 234 10.75 8.86 1.90
CA VAL A 234 10.27 10.11 1.30
C VAL A 234 10.28 11.15 2.41
N ILE A 235 10.88 12.31 2.14
CA ILE A 235 11.03 13.40 3.10
C ILE A 235 10.41 14.65 2.52
N ASP A 236 9.37 15.15 3.18
CA ASP A 236 8.79 16.44 2.86
C ASP A 236 9.66 17.54 3.41
N VAL A 237 10.21 18.36 2.50
CA VAL A 237 10.94 19.56 2.86
C VAL A 237 10.01 20.74 2.66
N ALA A 238 9.55 21.33 3.77
CA ALA A 238 8.66 22.48 3.73
C ALA A 238 9.48 23.75 3.39
N VAL A 239 9.73 23.95 2.09
CA VAL A 239 10.72 24.92 1.56
C VAL A 239 10.52 26.36 2.05
N LEU A 240 9.28 26.80 2.29
CA LEU A 240 8.96 28.17 2.72
C LEU A 240 8.39 28.26 4.14
N ALA A 241 8.08 27.12 4.77
CA ALA A 241 7.41 27.13 6.06
C ALA A 241 8.36 27.62 7.16
N GLY A 242 7.88 28.58 7.97
CA GLY A 242 8.66 29.16 9.07
C GLY A 242 9.77 30.12 8.62
N LEU A 243 9.89 30.43 7.33
CA LEU A 243 10.81 31.44 6.84
C LEU A 243 10.18 32.83 6.91
N PRO A 244 10.97 33.91 7.11
CA PRO A 244 10.48 35.29 7.16
C PRO A 244 10.18 35.84 5.76
N VAL A 245 9.56 35.05 4.88
CA VAL A 245 9.16 35.41 3.52
C VAL A 245 7.74 34.93 3.24
N SER A 246 6.91 35.80 2.67
CA SER A 246 5.56 35.41 2.24
C SER A 246 5.64 34.52 1.00
N PRO A 247 4.97 33.36 0.94
CA PRO A 247 4.94 32.52 -0.26
C PRO A 247 4.50 33.26 -1.53
N ASP A 248 3.54 34.18 -1.39
CA ASP A 248 3.01 34.99 -2.51
C ASP A 248 4.04 35.99 -3.07
N SER A 249 5.13 36.23 -2.35
CA SER A 249 6.22 37.13 -2.75
C SER A 249 7.41 36.41 -3.38
N VAL A 250 7.36 35.08 -3.51
CA VAL A 250 8.46 34.25 -4.01
C VAL A 250 8.20 33.83 -5.45
N SER A 251 9.01 34.33 -6.38
CA SER A 251 8.93 33.96 -7.81
C SER A 251 9.75 32.71 -8.18
N ALA A 252 10.75 32.35 -7.38
CA ALA A 252 11.57 31.16 -7.58
C ALA A 252 12.24 30.74 -6.27
N VAL A 253 12.50 29.43 -6.12
CA VAL A 253 13.32 28.89 -5.04
C VAL A 253 14.42 28.00 -5.61
N ALA A 254 15.64 28.15 -5.09
CA ALA A 254 16.74 27.24 -5.34
C ALA A 254 17.00 26.40 -4.08
N VAL A 255 16.82 25.09 -4.17
CA VAL A 255 17.11 24.14 -3.09
C VAL A 255 18.42 23.43 -3.42
N ASN A 256 19.38 23.46 -2.49
CA ASN A 256 20.61 22.68 -2.59
C ASN A 256 20.59 21.59 -1.51
N ILE A 257 20.59 20.33 -1.93
CA ILE A 257 20.58 19.16 -1.03
C ILE A 257 21.94 18.48 -1.12
N THR A 258 22.64 18.38 0.00
CA THR A 258 23.88 17.61 0.10
C THR A 258 23.60 16.31 0.83
N SER A 259 23.83 15.18 0.16
CA SER A 259 23.78 13.84 0.76
C SER A 259 25.20 13.28 0.86
N THR A 260 25.60 12.86 2.06
CA THR A 260 26.86 12.14 2.29
C THR A 260 26.55 10.67 2.47
N GLY A 261 26.62 9.88 1.41
CA GLY A 261 26.52 8.43 1.51
C GLY A 261 27.88 7.81 1.84
N THR A 262 27.94 6.88 2.80
CA THR A 262 28.95 5.83 2.74
C THR A 262 28.48 4.85 1.65
N PRO A 263 29.25 4.60 0.57
CA PRO A 263 28.87 3.61 -0.42
C PRO A 263 28.74 2.25 0.27
N VAL A 264 27.54 1.68 0.31
CA VAL A 264 27.38 0.27 0.66
C VAL A 264 27.64 -0.49 -0.63
N THR A 265 28.85 -1.03 -0.77
CA THR A 265 29.16 -2.02 -1.81
C THR A 265 28.23 -3.20 -1.61
N GLY A 266 27.35 -3.44 -2.58
CA GLY A 266 26.56 -4.67 -2.68
C GLY A 266 27.42 -5.87 -3.06
#